data_AF-A0A7I8CXU1-F1
#
_entry.id   AF-A0A7I8CXU1-F1
#
_cell.length_a   1.000
_cell.length_b   1.000
_cell.length_c   1.000
_cell.angle_alpha   90.00
_cell.angle_beta   90.00
_cell.angle_gamma   90.00
#
_symmetry.space_group_name_H-M   'P 1'
#
loop_
_entity.id
_entity.type
_entity.pdbx_description
1 polymer ?
#
loop_
_entity_poly.entity_id
_entity_poly.type
_entity_poly.pdbx_seq_one_letter_code
_entity_poly.pdbx_strand_id
1 'polypeptide(L)'
;MLQEIRSEIALTLQQAGVQIEVHHHEVATAGQNEIDMRFATLTRMADNVMIYKYICKNVARRHGKVATFMPKPLFADNANGMHCHQSLWKDELNPHHGAHLLRCFDSTTYRNARARDRSAHARRSARGPLR
;
A
#
# COMPACT_ATOMS: atom_id res chain seq x y z
N MET A 1 -8.29 -16.70 1.19
CA MET A 1 -9.04 -15.47 1.54
C MET A 1 -8.08 -14.29 1.57
N LEU A 2 -8.52 -13.03 1.46
CA LEU A 2 -7.60 -11.87 1.54
C LEU A 2 -6.90 -11.74 2.90
N GLN A 3 -7.50 -12.28 3.97
CA GLN A 3 -6.89 -12.33 5.32
C GLN A 3 -5.56 -13.09 5.33
N GLU A 4 -5.47 -14.23 4.65
CA GLU A 4 -4.23 -15.02 4.55
C GLU A 4 -3.11 -14.23 3.88
N ILE A 5 -3.44 -13.53 2.76
CA ILE A 5 -2.49 -12.70 2.03
C ILE A 5 -1.96 -11.57 2.93
N ARG A 6 -2.85 -10.89 3.66
CA ARG A 6 -2.44 -9.82 4.61
C ARG A 6 -1.56 -10.36 5.73
N SER A 7 -1.92 -11.50 6.30
CA SER A 7 -1.17 -12.12 7.40
C SER A 7 0.23 -12.54 6.93
N GLU A 8 0.34 -13.14 5.74
CA GLU A 8 1.63 -13.49 5.15
C GLU A 8 2.49 -12.25 4.86
N ILE A 9 1.88 -11.17 4.34
CA ILE A 9 2.59 -9.90 4.13
C ILE A 9 3.10 -9.35 5.46
N ALA A 10 2.25 -9.30 6.50
CA ALA A 10 2.64 -8.80 7.82
C ALA A 10 3.80 -9.60 8.43
N LEU A 11 3.73 -10.93 8.38
CA LEU A 11 4.80 -11.81 8.86
C LEU A 11 6.11 -11.63 8.05
N THR A 12 6.00 -11.52 6.72
CA THR A 12 7.18 -11.31 5.85
C THR A 12 7.81 -9.93 6.11
N LEU A 13 7.01 -8.91 6.40
CA LEU A 13 7.49 -7.57 6.76
C LEU A 13 8.23 -7.59 8.09
N GLN A 14 7.69 -8.29 9.10
CA GLN A 14 8.34 -8.46 10.39
C GLN A 14 9.69 -9.19 10.24
N GLN A 15 9.76 -10.23 9.40
CA GLN A 15 11.02 -10.92 9.07
C GLN A 15 12.03 -10.00 8.37
N ALA A 16 11.56 -9.04 7.58
CA ALA A 16 12.39 -8.02 6.93
C ALA A 16 12.76 -6.84 7.86
N GLY A 17 12.40 -6.90 9.14
CA GLY A 17 12.73 -5.86 10.13
C GLY A 17 11.73 -4.69 10.19
N VAL A 18 10.60 -4.78 9.49
CA VAL A 18 9.53 -3.77 9.52
C VAL A 18 8.53 -4.15 10.61
N GLN A 19 8.40 -3.30 11.64
CA GLN A 19 7.47 -3.52 12.73
C GLN A 19 6.03 -3.19 12.28
N ILE A 20 5.12 -4.16 12.42
CA ILE A 20 3.71 -4.05 12.03
C ILE A 20 2.83 -3.97 13.27
N GLU A 21 1.84 -3.09 13.27
CA GLU A 21 0.92 -2.89 14.40
C GLU A 21 -0.45 -3.51 14.15
N VAL A 22 -1.03 -3.30 12.97
CA VAL A 22 -2.34 -3.84 12.61
C VAL A 22 -2.47 -4.01 11.10
N HIS A 23 -3.38 -4.87 10.67
CA HIS A 23 -3.80 -4.97 9.28
C HIS A 23 -5.31 -5.23 9.20
N HIS A 24 -5.99 -4.66 8.21
CA HIS A 24 -7.43 -4.87 8.03
C HIS A 24 -7.85 -4.78 6.56
N HIS A 25 -9.08 -5.24 6.31
CA HIS A 25 -9.77 -4.93 5.08
C HIS A 25 -10.22 -3.48 5.12
N GLU A 26 -10.13 -2.81 3.98
CA GLU A 26 -10.60 -1.44 3.82
C GLU A 26 -12.00 -1.39 3.21
N VAL A 27 -12.53 -0.18 3.04
CA VAL A 27 -13.91 0.02 2.64
C VAL A 27 -14.21 -0.38 1.19
N ALA A 28 -13.25 -0.23 0.25
CA ALA A 28 -13.54 -0.52 -1.17
C ALA A 28 -13.66 -2.02 -1.46
N THR A 29 -14.65 -2.33 -2.30
CA THR A 29 -15.15 -3.69 -2.55
C THR A 29 -14.14 -4.61 -3.25
N ALA A 30 -13.25 -4.06 -4.08
CA ALA A 30 -12.35 -4.84 -4.94
C ALA A 30 -11.03 -5.24 -4.26
N GLY A 31 -11.10 -5.60 -2.98
CA GLY A 31 -9.95 -6.08 -2.23
C GLY A 31 -8.97 -4.97 -1.88
N GLN A 32 -9.48 -3.83 -1.41
CA GLN A 32 -8.68 -2.82 -0.74
C GLN A 32 -8.31 -3.27 0.67
N ASN A 33 -7.09 -3.01 1.10
CA ASN A 33 -6.58 -3.42 2.40
C ASN A 33 -5.55 -2.44 2.91
N GLU A 34 -5.36 -2.38 4.22
CA GLU A 34 -4.38 -1.53 4.87
C GLU A 34 -3.51 -2.37 5.83
N ILE A 35 -2.23 -2.01 5.92
CA ILE A 35 -1.27 -2.58 6.85
C ILE A 35 -0.49 -1.42 7.47
N ASP A 36 -0.51 -1.38 8.79
CA ASP A 36 0.05 -0.28 9.55
C ASP A 36 1.43 -0.65 10.06
N MET A 37 2.40 0.19 9.70
CA MET A 37 3.75 0.08 10.23
C MET A 37 3.87 0.94 11.49
N ARG A 38 4.65 0.46 12.47
CA ARG A 38 5.06 1.30 13.61
C ARG A 38 5.93 2.43 13.11
N PHE A 39 5.83 3.59 13.76
CA PHE A 39 6.62 4.76 13.40
C PHE A 39 8.13 4.48 13.48
N ALA A 40 8.89 5.14 12.61
CA ALA A 40 10.36 5.10 12.61
C ALA A 40 10.93 6.48 12.22
N THR A 41 12.25 6.65 12.35
CA THR A 41 12.93 7.86 11.84
C THR A 41 12.68 8.05 10.34
N LEU A 42 12.71 9.29 9.85
CA LEU A 42 12.30 9.64 8.48
C LEU A 42 12.87 8.71 7.40
N THR A 43 14.20 8.59 7.37
CA THR A 43 14.91 7.79 6.38
C THR A 43 14.54 6.32 6.51
N ARG A 44 14.51 5.81 7.74
CA ARG A 44 14.12 4.42 7.99
C ARG A 44 12.67 4.15 7.57
N MET A 45 11.78 5.10 7.77
CA MET A 45 10.39 4.96 7.34
C MET A 45 10.26 4.99 5.81
N ALA A 46 11.04 5.82 5.12
CA ALA A 46 11.10 5.81 3.66
C ALA A 46 11.57 4.43 3.13
N ASP A 47 12.61 3.84 3.75
CA ASP A 47 13.08 2.49 3.42
C ASP A 47 11.99 1.45 3.68
N ASN A 48 11.32 1.53 4.83
CA ASN A 48 10.23 0.63 5.19
C ASN A 48 9.07 0.67 4.18
N VAL A 49 8.71 1.86 3.66
CA VAL A 49 7.68 2.00 2.61
C VAL A 49 8.09 1.29 1.32
N MET A 50 9.37 1.34 0.94
CA MET A 50 9.86 0.64 -0.25
C MET A 50 9.85 -0.87 -0.07
N ILE A 51 10.28 -1.36 1.09
CA ILE A 51 10.22 -2.78 1.48
C ILE A 51 8.77 -3.26 1.49
N TYR A 52 7.87 -2.48 2.09
CA TYR A 52 6.43 -2.72 2.12
C TYR A 52 5.86 -2.93 0.71
N LYS A 53 6.07 -1.97 -0.19
CA LYS A 53 5.57 -2.06 -1.57
C LYS A 53 6.14 -3.26 -2.32
N TYR A 54 7.41 -3.59 -2.08
CA TYR A 54 8.06 -4.74 -2.70
C TYR A 54 7.46 -6.07 -2.21
N ILE A 55 7.34 -6.25 -0.89
CA ILE A 55 6.79 -7.47 -0.29
C ILE A 55 5.33 -7.66 -0.70
N CYS A 56 4.50 -6.61 -0.61
CA CYS A 56 3.10 -6.67 -1.04
C CYS A 56 2.95 -7.15 -2.49
N LYS A 57 3.75 -6.62 -3.42
CA LYS A 57 3.72 -7.04 -4.83
C LYS A 57 4.13 -8.50 -5.02
N ASN A 58 5.17 -8.95 -4.33
CA ASN A 58 5.67 -10.31 -4.47
C ASN A 58 4.75 -11.35 -3.83
N VAL A 59 4.27 -11.09 -2.60
CA VAL A 59 3.28 -11.96 -1.95
C VAL A 59 2.00 -12.02 -2.79
N ALA A 60 1.46 -10.87 -3.23
CA ALA A 60 0.30 -10.84 -4.12
C ALA A 60 0.51 -11.70 -5.37
N ARG A 61 1.68 -11.59 -6.01
CA ARG A 61 2.01 -12.38 -7.20
C ARG A 61 2.06 -13.89 -6.93
N ARG A 62 2.60 -14.33 -5.79
CA ARG A 62 2.57 -15.75 -5.36
C ARG A 62 1.14 -16.27 -5.21
N HIS A 63 0.23 -15.42 -4.78
CA HIS A 63 -1.21 -15.71 -4.63
C HIS A 63 -2.03 -15.49 -5.92
N GLY A 64 -1.39 -15.29 -7.08
CA GLY A 64 -2.09 -15.06 -8.36
C GLY A 64 -2.84 -13.72 -8.43
N LYS A 65 -2.44 -12.75 -7.59
CA LYS A 65 -2.98 -11.39 -7.52
C LYS A 65 -1.96 -10.36 -8.01
N VAL A 66 -2.43 -9.13 -8.19
CA VAL A 66 -1.63 -7.94 -8.46
C VAL A 66 -1.98 -6.90 -7.41
N ALA A 67 -1.02 -6.52 -6.58
CA ALA A 67 -1.12 -5.39 -5.69
C ALA A 67 -0.90 -4.08 -6.46
N THR A 68 -1.79 -3.10 -6.29
CA THR A 68 -1.62 -1.75 -6.83
C THR A 68 -1.75 -0.70 -5.73
N PHE A 69 -0.86 0.28 -5.80
CA PHE A 69 -0.81 1.46 -4.94
C PHE A 69 -1.25 2.73 -5.69
N MET A 70 -1.95 2.54 -6.83
CA MET A 70 -2.56 3.67 -7.53
C MET A 70 -3.59 4.32 -6.60
N PRO A 71 -3.64 5.66 -6.52
CA PRO A 71 -4.54 6.35 -5.61
C PRO A 71 -6.01 6.12 -5.96
N LYS A 72 -6.35 5.94 -7.24
CA LYS A 72 -7.73 5.66 -7.67
C LYS A 72 -7.78 4.51 -8.67
N PRO A 73 -7.80 3.25 -8.21
CA PRO A 73 -7.82 2.09 -9.10
C PRO A 73 -9.21 1.79 -9.66
N LEU A 74 -10.28 2.29 -9.01
CA LEU A 74 -11.67 2.11 -9.41
C LEU A 74 -12.43 3.44 -9.41
N PHE A 75 -13.27 3.62 -10.42
CA PHE A 75 -14.22 4.72 -10.49
C PHE A 75 -15.38 4.47 -9.52
N ALA A 76 -15.86 5.53 -8.85
CA ALA A 76 -17.01 5.51 -7.93
C ALA A 76 -16.92 4.56 -6.71
N ASP A 77 -15.72 4.07 -6.36
CA ASP A 77 -15.45 3.34 -5.11
C ASP A 77 -14.29 4.03 -4.35
N ASN A 78 -13.99 3.64 -3.11
CA ASN A 78 -12.98 4.32 -2.30
C ASN A 78 -11.56 4.25 -2.90
N ALA A 79 -10.78 5.29 -2.60
CA ALA A 79 -9.43 5.52 -3.11
C ALA A 79 -8.39 4.93 -2.15
N ASN A 80 -7.19 4.63 -2.66
CA ASN A 80 -6.03 4.37 -1.82
C ASN A 80 -5.38 5.68 -1.40
N GLY A 81 -5.07 5.80 -0.12
CA GLY A 81 -4.36 6.92 0.49
C GLY A 81 -3.15 6.44 1.28
N MET A 82 -2.16 7.34 1.42
CA MET A 82 -1.02 7.13 2.31
C MET A 82 -1.00 8.18 3.41
N HIS A 83 -1.66 7.91 4.54
CA HIS A 83 -1.65 8.84 5.67
C HIS A 83 -0.24 8.90 6.28
N CYS A 84 0.27 10.12 6.49
CA CYS A 84 1.61 10.36 7.01
C CYS A 84 1.51 11.11 8.33
N HIS A 85 1.71 10.41 9.45
CA HIS A 85 1.74 11.05 10.77
C HIS A 85 3.18 11.43 11.07
N GLN A 86 3.41 12.72 11.33
CA GLN A 86 4.75 13.27 11.54
C GLN A 86 4.85 13.91 12.92
N SER A 87 5.94 13.62 13.62
CA SER A 87 6.35 14.32 14.82
C SER A 87 7.86 14.56 14.77
N LEU A 88 8.32 15.71 15.23
CA LEU A 88 9.74 16.06 15.35
C LEU A 88 10.20 15.66 16.74
N TRP A 89 11.42 15.18 17.05
CA TRP A 89 11.78 14.73 18.42
C TRP A 89 13.13 15.28 18.92
N LYS A 90 13.23 16.04 20.04
CA LYS A 90 14.51 16.53 20.57
C LYS A 90 14.84 15.82 21.87
N ASP A 91 16.01 15.19 21.95
CA ASP A 91 16.48 14.41 23.10
C ASP A 91 15.58 13.19 23.44
N GLU A 92 16.02 12.35 24.38
CA GLU A 92 15.33 11.11 24.74
C GLU A 92 14.01 11.33 25.53
N LEU A 93 13.71 12.59 25.93
CA LEU A 93 12.68 12.85 26.95
C LEU A 93 11.30 13.28 26.43
N ASN A 94 11.17 14.00 25.30
CA ASN A 94 9.91 14.25 24.59
C ASN A 94 10.10 15.24 23.42
N PRO A 95 9.17 15.32 22.46
CA PRO A 95 9.59 15.09 21.11
C PRO A 95 9.10 16.23 20.24
N HIS A 96 9.91 17.28 20.09
CA HIS A 96 9.56 18.31 19.12
C HIS A 96 10.70 18.79 18.20
N HIS A 97 11.96 18.38 18.33
CA HIS A 97 13.05 18.89 17.45
C HIS A 97 14.28 17.94 17.33
N GLY A 98 14.34 16.99 16.37
CA GLY A 98 15.60 16.22 16.14
C GLY A 98 15.55 14.75 15.67
N ALA A 99 14.40 14.09 15.66
CA ALA A 99 14.14 12.88 14.86
C ALA A 99 12.73 12.97 14.29
N HIS A 100 12.56 12.89 12.97
CA HIS A 100 11.22 12.87 12.40
C HIS A 100 10.68 11.46 12.52
N LEU A 101 9.75 11.21 13.44
CA LEU A 101 9.02 9.97 13.47
C LEU A 101 7.87 10.06 12.47
N LEU A 102 7.93 9.21 11.46
CA LEU A 102 6.93 9.08 10.41
C LEU A 102 6.19 7.76 10.62
N ARG A 103 4.86 7.81 10.65
CA ARG A 103 3.99 6.63 10.49
C ARG A 103 3.32 6.73 9.12
N CYS A 104 3.46 5.70 8.30
CA CYS A 104 2.76 5.59 7.02
C CYS A 104 1.75 4.45 7.08
N PHE A 105 0.52 4.77 6.69
CA PHE A 105 -0.57 3.83 6.47
C PHE A 105 -0.85 3.86 4.99
N ASP A 106 -0.70 2.76 4.26
CA ASP A 106 -0.84 2.76 2.80
C ASP A 106 -1.80 1.68 2.36
N SER A 107 -2.93 2.11 1.81
CA SER A 107 -3.97 1.20 1.31
C SER A 107 -3.59 0.62 -0.05
N THR A 108 -3.79 -0.69 -0.19
CA THR A 108 -3.41 -1.49 -1.36
C THR A 108 -4.61 -2.25 -1.89
N THR A 109 -4.84 -2.17 -3.20
CA THR A 109 -5.89 -2.96 -3.86
C THR A 109 -5.30 -4.20 -4.54
N TYR A 110 -5.85 -5.39 -4.25
CA TYR A 110 -5.39 -6.67 -4.81
C TYR A 110 -6.37 -7.18 -5.87
N ARG A 111 -5.97 -7.10 -7.14
CA ARG A 111 -6.79 -7.56 -8.27
C ARG A 111 -6.33 -8.93 -8.78
N ASN A 112 -7.23 -9.68 -9.41
CA ASN A 112 -6.85 -10.94 -10.07
C ASN A 112 -5.87 -10.66 -11.20
N ALA A 113 -4.75 -11.40 -11.28
CA ALA A 113 -3.72 -11.18 -12.29
C ALA A 113 -4.20 -11.37 -13.74
N ARG A 114 -5.36 -12.01 -13.95
CA ARG A 114 -5.98 -12.21 -15.27
C ARG A 114 -6.89 -11.07 -15.75
N ALA A 115 -7.12 -10.04 -14.93
CA ALA A 115 -7.86 -8.86 -15.35
C ALA A 115 -6.91 -7.84 -16.01
N ARG A 116 -6.38 -8.17 -17.20
CA ARG A 116 -5.85 -7.11 -18.07
C ARG A 116 -6.99 -6.16 -18.37
N ASP A 117 -6.77 -4.91 -18.02
CA ASP A 117 -7.71 -3.81 -18.11
C ASP A 117 -8.35 -3.74 -19.51
N ARG A 118 -9.59 -4.23 -19.64
CA ARG A 118 -10.38 -4.12 -20.88
C ARG A 118 -10.72 -2.65 -21.20
N SER A 119 -10.55 -1.73 -20.24
CA SER A 119 -10.85 -0.30 -20.45
C SER A 119 -9.79 0.41 -21.31
N ALA A 120 -8.54 -0.07 -21.33
CA ALA A 120 -7.51 0.47 -22.21
C ALA A 120 -7.77 0.14 -23.69
N HIS A 121 -8.42 -0.98 -23.98
CA HIS A 121 -8.78 -1.37 -25.35
C HIS A 121 -9.99 -0.57 -25.87
N ALA A 122 -10.96 -0.27 -25.01
CA ALA A 122 -12.15 0.52 -25.36
C ALA A 122 -11.84 1.98 -25.76
N ARG A 123 -10.75 2.56 -25.25
CA ARG A 123 -10.32 3.93 -25.63
C ARG A 123 -9.63 4.00 -27.00
N ARG A 124 -9.12 2.88 -27.53
CA ARG A 124 -8.51 2.83 -28.87
C ARG A 124 -9.54 2.72 -29.99
N SER A 125 -10.71 2.13 -29.75
CA SER A 125 -11.77 2.00 -30.76
C SER A 125 -12.64 3.26 -30.92
N ALA A 126 -12.51 4.26 -30.04
CA ALA A 126 -13.31 5.49 -30.07
C ALA A 126 -12.65 6.67 -30.83
N ARG A 127 -11.40 6.52 -31.29
CA ARG A 127 -10.78 7.50 -32.21
C ARG A 127 -11.11 7.09 -33.63
N GLY A 128 -12.23 7.60 -34.14
CA GLY A 128 -12.56 7.52 -35.58
C GLY A 128 -11.46 8.16 -36.44
N PRO A 129 -11.39 7.82 -37.74
CA PRO A 129 -10.36 8.34 -38.63
C PRO A 129 -10.44 9.87 -38.68
N LEU A 130 -9.32 10.52 -38.40
CA LEU A 130 -9.15 11.96 -38.59
C LEU A 130 -9.40 12.25 -40.08
N ARG A 131 -10.39 13.08 -40.36
CA ARG A 131 -10.61 13.70 -41.67
C ARG A 131 -9.58 14.80 -41.90
#